data_AF-A0A0B0CZ44-F1
#
_entry.id   AF-A0A0B0CZ44-F1
#
_cell.length_a   1.000
_cell.length_b   1.000
_cell.length_c   1.000
_cell.angle_alpha   90.00
_cell.angle_beta   90.00
_cell.angle_gamma   90.00
#
_symmetry.space_group_name_H-M   'P 1'
#
loop_
_entity.id
_entity.type
_entity.pdbx_description
1 polymer ?
#
loop_
_entity_poly.entity_id
_entity_poly.type
_entity_poly.pdbx_seq_one_letter_code
_entity_poly.pdbx_strand_id
1 'polypeptide(L)' 'GKTAVNYLTDNRVDKDTDTPAYKEIAVKMKVLKKKGKSPIPPNNHRRGNPVPQISVQVEKKWERDDYEFPGSKVDQ' A
#
# COMPACT_ATOMS: atom_id res chain seq x y z
N GLY A 1 2.89 24.63 2.33
CA GLY A 1 2.83 23.50 1.39
C GLY A 1 1.44 23.38 0.83
N LYS A 2 1.23 23.77 -0.44
CA LYS A 2 -0.04 23.58 -1.16
C LYS A 2 0.29 22.71 -2.37
N THR A 3 0.11 21.40 -2.24
CA THR A 3 0.21 20.48 -3.38
C THR A 3 -0.99 20.69 -4.29
N ALA A 4 -0.80 20.56 -5.61
CA ALA A 4 -1.74 20.96 -6.66
C ALA A 4 -3.16 20.36 -6.53
N VAL A 5 -3.33 19.25 -5.80
CA VAL A 5 -4.62 18.62 -5.55
C VAL A 5 -5.54 19.53 -4.72
N ASN A 6 -5.00 20.23 -3.71
CA ASN A 6 -5.76 21.15 -2.84
C ASN A 6 -6.12 22.48 -3.53
N TYR A 7 -5.81 22.65 -4.81
CA TYR A 7 -6.21 23.84 -5.58
C TYR A 7 -7.58 23.64 -6.27
N LEU A 8 -7.93 22.39 -6.57
CA LEU A 8 -9.16 22.03 -7.29
C LEU A 8 -10.24 21.47 -6.35
N THR A 9 -9.87 21.02 -5.16
CA THR A 9 -10.79 20.50 -4.15
C THR A 9 -11.02 21.54 -3.05
N ASP A 10 -12.28 21.79 -2.71
CA ASP A 10 -12.67 22.64 -1.57
C ASP A 10 -12.36 21.91 -0.25
N ASN A 11 -12.10 22.66 0.83
CA ASN A 11 -11.89 22.12 2.18
C ASN A 11 -13.18 22.07 3.00
N ARG A 12 -14.34 22.22 2.36
CA ARG A 12 -15.63 22.00 3.00
C ARG A 12 -15.77 20.51 3.31
N VAL A 13 -16.00 20.25 4.59
CA VAL A 13 -16.16 18.91 5.14
C VAL A 13 -17.63 18.67 5.48
N ASP A 14 -18.04 17.41 5.42
CA ASP A 14 -19.26 16.98 6.08
C ASP A 14 -19.13 17.25 7.60
N LYS A 15 -20.17 17.83 8.20
CA LYS A 15 -20.11 18.34 9.59
C LYS A 15 -20.03 17.21 10.63
N ASP A 16 -20.56 16.03 10.32
CA ASP A 16 -20.69 14.94 11.27
C ASP A 16 -19.50 13.97 11.21
N THR A 17 -18.80 13.92 10.08
CA THR A 17 -17.70 12.99 9.83
C THR A 17 -16.36 13.65 9.56
N ASP A 18 -16.30 14.99 9.51
CA ASP A 18 -15.13 15.80 9.14
C ASP A 18 -14.44 15.31 7.84
N THR A 19 -15.19 14.63 6.97
CA THR A 19 -14.65 14.07 5.73
C THR A 19 -14.79 15.09 4.61
N PRO A 20 -13.69 15.55 4.00
CA PRO A 20 -13.75 16.44 2.85
C PRO A 20 -14.37 15.75 1.64
N ALA A 21 -15.04 16.53 0.79
CA ALA A 21 -15.57 16.06 -0.49
C ALA A 21 -14.44 15.79 -1.51
N TYR A 22 -13.69 14.71 -1.30
CA TYR A 22 -12.60 14.29 -2.21
C TYR A 22 -13.11 13.66 -3.52
N LYS A 23 -14.40 13.34 -3.61
CA LYS A 23 -15.02 12.66 -4.76
C LYS A 23 -16.07 13.60 -5.39
N GLU A 24 -16.35 13.41 -6.68
CA GLU A 24 -17.42 14.07 -7.45
C GLU A 24 -17.21 15.53 -7.89
N ILE A 25 -16.01 16.11 -7.78
CA ILE A 25 -15.74 17.44 -8.33
C ILE A 25 -15.54 17.36 -9.85
N ALA A 26 -16.39 18.04 -10.61
CA ALA A 26 -16.26 18.15 -12.06
C ALA A 26 -15.02 18.99 -12.43
N VAL A 27 -14.11 18.41 -13.20
CA VAL A 27 -12.87 19.08 -13.66
C VAL A 27 -12.72 19.01 -15.17
N LYS A 28 -12.21 20.10 -15.78
CA LYS A 28 -11.83 20.11 -17.20
C LYS A 28 -10.37 19.71 -17.35
N MET A 29 -10.12 18.55 -17.93
CA MET A 29 -8.77 18.03 -18.14
C MET A 29 -8.28 18.29 -19.56
N LYS A 30 -7.01 18.71 -19.71
CA LYS A 30 -6.30 18.79 -20.99
C LYS A 30 -5.12 17.84 -20.96
N VAL A 31 -5.03 16.94 -21.95
CA VAL A 31 -3.88 16.03 -22.06
C VAL A 31 -2.67 16.83 -22.55
N LEU A 32 -1.64 16.95 -21.69
CA LEU A 32 -0.39 17.62 -22.05
C LEU A 32 0.57 16.69 -22.80
N LYS A 33 0.62 15.40 -22.44
CA LYS A 33 1.44 14.38 -23.11
C LYS A 33 0.80 13.00 -22.95
N LYS A 34 0.71 12.23 -24.04
CA LYS A 34 0.10 10.88 -24.02
C LYS A 34 0.96 9.82 -23.32
N LYS A 35 2.29 9.93 -23.37
CA LYS A 35 3.24 9.00 -22.73
C LYS A 35 4.37 9.76 -22.05
N GLY A 36 4.57 9.54 -20.76
CA GLY A 36 5.64 10.14 -19.96
C GLY A 36 6.72 9.14 -19.57
N LYS A 37 7.69 9.60 -18.77
CA LYS A 37 8.55 8.68 -18.01
C LYS A 37 7.68 7.91 -17.02
N SER A 38 7.97 6.63 -16.81
CA SER A 38 7.25 5.86 -15.80
C SER A 38 7.43 6.54 -14.44
N PRO A 39 6.35 6.76 -13.66
CA PRO A 39 6.46 7.34 -12.33
C PRO A 39 7.10 6.36 -11.33
N ILE A 40 7.22 5.09 -11.72
CA ILE A 40 7.78 4.04 -10.90
C ILE A 40 9.31 4.03 -11.09
N PRO A 41 10.11 4.13 -10.02
CA PRO A 41 11.55 4.12 -10.13
C PRO A 41 12.08 2.77 -10.64
N PRO A 42 13.30 2.73 -11.21
CA PRO A 42 13.84 1.49 -11.79
C PRO A 42 13.99 0.33 -10.82
N ASN A 43 14.24 0.61 -9.54
CA ASN A 43 14.42 -0.37 -8.47
C ASN A 43 13.11 -0.74 -7.74
N ASN A 44 11.95 -0.39 -8.27
CA ASN A 44 10.68 -0.71 -7.61
C ASN A 44 10.40 -2.22 -7.63
N HIS A 45 9.90 -2.77 -6.52
CA HIS A 45 9.54 -4.20 -6.38
C HIS A 45 8.59 -4.70 -7.48
N ARG A 46 7.74 -3.85 -8.06
CA ARG A 46 6.87 -4.21 -9.21
C ARG A 46 7.65 -4.67 -10.45
N ARG A 47 8.93 -4.30 -10.56
CA ARG A 47 9.83 -4.72 -11.64
C ARG A 47 10.70 -5.92 -11.25
N GLY A 48 10.63 -6.37 -10.00
CA GLY A 48 11.36 -7.55 -9.53
C GLY A 48 10.71 -8.84 -10.03
N ASN A 49 11.47 -9.94 -9.92
CA ASN A 49 10.91 -11.28 -10.12
C ASN A 49 10.36 -11.77 -8.76
N PRO A 50 9.04 -12.00 -8.61
CA PRO A 50 8.50 -12.52 -7.37
C PRO A 50 9.14 -13.86 -7.02
N VAL A 51 9.51 -14.05 -5.75
CA VAL A 51 9.89 -15.35 -5.19
C VAL A 51 8.77 -15.76 -4.24
N PRO A 52 7.64 -16.28 -4.77
CA PRO A 52 6.49 -16.60 -3.94
C PRO A 52 6.82 -17.77 -3.01
N GLN A 53 6.42 -17.66 -1.75
CA GLN A 53 6.38 -18.81 -0.86
C GLN A 53 5.15 -19.66 -1.21
N ILE A 54 5.39 -20.91 -1.61
CA ILE A 54 4.30 -21.87 -1.82
C ILE A 54 3.89 -22.43 -0.46
N SER A 55 2.65 -22.15 -0.07
CA SER A 55 2.03 -22.67 1.16
C SER A 55 2.74 -22.26 2.46
N VAL A 56 2.35 -22.90 3.56
CA VAL A 56 2.95 -22.77 4.87
C VAL A 56 4.08 -23.80 4.99
N GLN A 57 5.32 -23.34 5.17
CA GLN A 57 6.51 -24.19 5.33
C GLN A 57 6.67 -24.59 6.81
N VAL A 58 5.76 -25.43 7.31
CA VAL A 58 5.67 -25.79 8.74
C VAL A 58 6.90 -26.58 9.19
N GLU A 59 7.37 -27.51 8.36
CA GLU A 59 8.51 -28.37 8.65
C GLU A 59 9.77 -27.54 8.86
N LYS A 60 10.05 -26.60 7.94
CA LYS A 60 11.17 -25.65 8.07
C LYS A 60 11.08 -24.76 9.30
N LYS A 61 9.86 -24.45 9.77
CA LYS A 61 9.68 -23.69 11.01
C LYS A 61 10.06 -24.55 12.22
N TRP A 62 9.68 -25.82 12.22
CA TRP A 62 9.99 -26.77 13.30
C TRP A 62 11.45 -27.20 13.35
N GLU A 63 12.14 -27.20 12.20
CA GLU A 63 13.58 -27.49 12.09
C GLU A 63 14.48 -26.36 12.59
N ARG A 64 13.95 -25.18 12.90
CA ARG A 64 14.77 -24.05 13.37
C ARG A 64 15.27 -24.30 14.79
N ASP A 65 16.56 -24.07 15.01
CA ASP A 65 17.21 -24.19 16.33
C ASP A 65 16.60 -23.25 17.39
N ASP A 66 16.01 -22.12 16.96
CA ASP A 66 15.38 -21.13 17.84
C ASP A 66 13.87 -21.36 18.05
N TYR A 67 13.32 -22.44 17.49
CA TYR A 67 11.90 -22.72 17.59
C TYR A 67 11.57 -23.61 18.79
N GLU A 68 10.72 -23.11 19.68
CA GLU A 68 10.16 -23.86 20.79
C GLU A 68 8.66 -24.09 20.55
N PHE A 69 8.21 -25.35 20.60
CA PHE A 69 6.82 -25.68 20.36
C PHE A 69 5.95 -25.14 21.50
N PRO A 70 4.87 -24.37 21.26
CA PRO A 70 4.11 -23.74 22.33
C PRO A 70 3.49 -24.73 23.32
N GLY A 71 3.26 -25.99 22.91
CA GLY A 71 2.82 -27.07 23.81
C GLY A 71 3.82 -27.42 24.91
N SER A 72 5.12 -27.16 24.75
CA SER A 72 6.10 -27.36 25.83
C SER A 72 6.05 -26.27 26.90
N LYS A 73 5.37 -25.14 26.65
CA LYS A 73 5.22 -24.03 27.61
C LYS A 73 3.98 -24.11 28.49
N VAL A 74 3.01 -24.96 28.15
CA VAL A 74 1.75 -25.07 28.89
C VAL A 74 1.78 -26.09 30.02
N ASP A 75 2.80 -26.96 30.03
CA ASP A 75 3.01 -28.00 31.06
C ASP A 75 4.02 -27.56 32.15
N GLN A 76 4.36 -26.26 32.22
CA GLN A 76 5.24 -25.67 33.26
C GLN A 76 4.47 -24.82 34.26
#